data_AF-A0A8S3HTN2-F1
#
_entry.id   AF-A0A8S3HTN2-F1
#
_cell.length_a   1.000
_cell.length_b   1.000
_cell.length_c   1.000
_cell.angle_alpha   90.00
_cell.angle_beta   90.00
_cell.angle_gamma   90.00
#
_symmetry.space_group_name_H-M   'P 1'
#
loop_
_entity.id
_entity.type
_entity.pdbx_description
1 polymer ?
#
loop_
_entity_poly.entity_id
_entity_poly.type
_entity_poly.pdbx_seq_one_letter_code
_entity_poly.pdbx_strand_id
1 'polypeptide(L)'
;MNIRLREIDWLDFCTGTVVDSFATHVRLYRKAKERMRLEQSTDVAACFFDLEAEYERGICRYEVCTDNDKEKEFLRDIVEILIYILLPANEFRCVPARMILREVVVNLGLIPFIDMYTDPDAINQLIIRM
;
A
#
# COMPACT_ATOMS: atom_id res chain seq x y z
N MET A 1 -12.80 15.78 8.15
CA MET A 1 -12.54 14.94 9.34
C MET A 1 -11.12 15.26 9.80
N ASN A 2 -10.95 15.91 10.96
CA ASN A 2 -9.61 16.20 11.51
C ASN A 2 -9.18 15.00 12.35
N ILE A 3 -8.71 13.92 11.72
CA ILE A 3 -8.10 12.81 12.47
C ILE A 3 -6.66 13.23 12.72
N ARG A 4 -6.30 13.41 13.99
CA ARG A 4 -4.89 13.50 14.39
C ARG A 4 -4.40 12.10 14.77
N LEU A 5 -3.13 11.77 14.50
CA LEU A 5 -2.57 10.45 14.86
C LEU A 5 -2.80 10.07 16.34
N ARG A 6 -2.85 11.07 17.22
CA ARG A 6 -3.07 10.88 18.66
C ARG A 6 -4.50 10.47 19.01
N GLU A 7 -5.45 10.72 18.13
CA GLU A 7 -6.88 10.42 18.30
C GLU A 7 -7.26 9.07 17.68
N ILE A 8 -6.31 8.39 17.02
CA ILE A 8 -6.50 7.05 16.51
C ILE A 8 -6.52 6.08 17.69
N ASP A 9 -7.58 5.27 17.78
CA ASP A 9 -7.59 4.11 18.66
C ASP A 9 -6.70 3.03 18.05
N TRP A 10 -5.44 3.04 18.48
CA TRP A 10 -4.42 2.11 18.01
C TRP A 10 -4.77 0.65 18.33
N LEU A 11 -5.54 0.39 19.39
CA LEU A 11 -5.95 -0.97 19.72
C LEU A 11 -6.96 -1.46 18.69
N ASP A 12 -8.05 -0.71 18.49
CA ASP A 12 -9.09 -1.06 17.51
C ASP A 12 -8.53 -1.13 16.07
N PHE A 13 -7.65 -0.20 15.71
CA PHE A 13 -6.97 -0.24 14.41
C PHE A 13 -6.17 -1.53 14.23
N CYS A 14 -5.33 -1.90 15.20
CA CYS A 14 -4.48 -3.09 15.10
C CYS A 14 -5.28 -4.40 15.18
N THR A 15 -6.29 -4.48 16.06
CA THR A 15 -7.00 -5.74 16.32
C THR A 15 -8.23 -5.94 15.45
N GLY A 16 -8.85 -4.86 14.99
CA GLY A 16 -10.01 -4.89 14.10
C GLY A 16 -9.56 -4.68 12.66
N THR A 17 -9.21 -3.44 12.32
CA THR A 17 -9.01 -3.01 10.92
C THR A 17 -7.91 -3.82 10.21
N VAL A 18 -6.74 -3.97 10.83
CA VAL A 18 -5.61 -4.72 10.23
C VAL A 18 -5.95 -6.19 10.08
N VAL A 19 -6.58 -6.80 11.09
CA VAL A 19 -6.97 -8.21 11.07
C VAL A 19 -8.04 -8.48 10.00
N ASP A 20 -9.02 -7.59 9.86
CA ASP A 20 -10.06 -7.70 8.84
C ASP A 20 -9.52 -7.53 7.42
N SER A 21 -8.55 -6.63 7.23
CA SER A 21 -7.84 -6.48 5.96
C SER A 21 -7.10 -7.76 5.59
N PHE A 22 -6.35 -8.34 6.53
CA PHE A 22 -5.66 -9.61 6.33
C PHE A 22 -6.64 -10.76 6.06
N ALA A 23 -7.73 -10.86 6.82
CA ALA A 23 -8.76 -11.88 6.60
C ALA A 23 -9.40 -11.76 5.22
N THR A 24 -9.62 -10.54 4.74
CA THR A 24 -10.14 -10.26 3.40
C THR A 24 -9.16 -10.71 2.32
N HIS A 25 -7.87 -10.39 2.48
CA HIS A 25 -6.81 -10.86 1.58
C HIS A 25 -6.74 -12.40 1.50
N VAL A 26 -6.77 -13.08 2.66
CA VAL A 26 -6.77 -14.56 2.71
C VAL A 26 -8.01 -15.15 2.04
N ARG A 27 -9.20 -14.54 2.22
CA ARG A 27 -10.42 -14.98 1.54
C ARG A 27 -10.32 -14.81 0.03
N LEU A 28 -9.79 -13.68 -0.43
CA LEU A 28 -9.59 -13.40 -1.85
C LEU A 28 -8.59 -14.38 -2.47
N TYR A 29 -7.50 -14.69 -1.78
CA TYR A 29 -6.52 -15.71 -2.20
C TYR A 29 -7.12 -17.12 -2.31
N ARG A 30 -7.99 -17.52 -1.39
CA ARG A 30 -8.69 -18.81 -1.49
C ARG A 30 -9.59 -18.87 -2.73
N LYS A 31 -10.34 -17.80 -3.00
CA LYS A 31 -11.15 -17.68 -4.23
C LYS A 31 -10.28 -17.71 -5.49
N ALA A 32 -9.12 -17.04 -5.48
CA ALA A 32 -8.17 -17.08 -6.59
C ALA A 32 -7.67 -18.50 -6.87
N LYS A 33 -7.36 -19.29 -5.84
CA LYS A 33 -7.01 -20.71 -5.97
C LYS A 33 -8.13 -21.57 -6.55
N GLU A 34 -9.37 -21.30 -6.17
CA GLU A 34 -10.54 -21.98 -6.73
C GLU A 34 -10.71 -21.64 -8.21
N ARG A 35 -10.61 -20.35 -8.58
CA ARG A 35 -10.67 -19.88 -9.97
C ARG A 35 -9.57 -20.48 -10.84
N MET A 36 -8.33 -20.45 -10.35
CA MET A 36 -7.17 -21.05 -11.02
C MET A 36 -7.41 -22.54 -11.33
N ARG A 37 -8.03 -23.29 -10.41
CA ARG A 37 -8.38 -24.71 -10.62
C ARG A 37 -9.45 -24.90 -11.69
N LEU A 38 -10.46 -24.04 -11.73
CA LEU A 38 -11.56 -24.11 -12.69
C LEU A 38 -11.10 -23.73 -14.10
N GLU A 39 -10.26 -22.70 -14.20
CA GLU A 39 -9.72 -22.17 -15.46
C GLU A 39 -8.47 -22.91 -15.95
N GLN A 40 -7.96 -23.89 -15.18
CA GLN A 40 -6.71 -24.60 -15.43
C GLN A 40 -5.50 -23.66 -15.62
N SER A 41 -5.53 -22.49 -14.97
CA SER A 41 -4.42 -21.54 -14.96
C SER A 41 -3.27 -22.07 -14.10
N THR A 42 -2.05 -21.62 -14.40
CA THR A 42 -0.85 -21.89 -13.58
C THR A 42 -0.43 -20.70 -12.72
N ASP A 43 -1.07 -19.54 -12.93
CA ASP A 43 -0.74 -18.30 -12.26
C ASP A 43 -1.85 -17.88 -11.29
N VAL A 44 -1.63 -18.18 -10.01
CA VAL A 44 -2.54 -17.79 -8.94
C VAL A 44 -2.53 -16.27 -8.69
N ALA A 45 -1.42 -15.59 -9.01
CA ALA A 45 -1.30 -14.15 -8.78
C ALA A 45 -2.16 -13.38 -9.80
N ALA A 46 -2.13 -13.78 -11.07
CA ALA A 46 -3.05 -13.24 -12.08
C ALA A 46 -4.51 -13.40 -11.66
N CYS A 47 -4.94 -14.62 -11.32
CA CYS A 47 -6.31 -14.86 -10.85
C CYS A 47 -6.67 -14.05 -9.58
N PHE A 48 -5.69 -13.80 -8.70
CA PHE A 48 -5.88 -12.99 -7.50
C PHE A 48 -6.15 -11.53 -7.84
N PHE A 49 -5.31 -10.92 -8.68
CA PHE A 49 -5.44 -9.51 -9.03
C PHE A 49 -6.62 -9.22 -9.96
N ASP A 50 -7.01 -10.18 -10.80
CA ASP A 50 -8.26 -10.11 -11.56
C ASP A 50 -9.47 -10.05 -10.61
N LEU A 51 -9.50 -10.95 -9.61
CA LEU A 51 -10.54 -10.91 -8.58
C LEU A 51 -10.45 -9.64 -7.73
N GLU A 52 -9.26 -9.14 -7.42
CA GLU A 52 -9.12 -7.86 -6.71
C GLU A 52 -9.76 -6.72 -7.50
N ALA A 53 -9.46 -6.61 -8.79
CA ALA A 53 -10.03 -5.60 -9.68
C ALA A 53 -11.55 -5.71 -9.83
N GLU A 54 -12.12 -6.93 -9.76
CA GLU A 54 -13.56 -7.15 -9.80
C GLU A 54 -14.26 -6.74 -8.49
N TYR A 55 -13.64 -6.97 -7.34
CA TYR A 55 -14.24 -6.73 -6.03
C TYR A 55 -13.99 -5.31 -5.50
N GLU A 56 -12.90 -4.68 -5.89
CA GLU A 56 -12.55 -3.32 -5.46
C GLU A 56 -13.02 -2.27 -6.47
N ARG A 57 -13.70 -1.23 -5.96
CA ARG A 57 -14.18 -0.12 -6.78
C ARG A 57 -13.08 0.92 -6.97
N GLY A 58 -12.18 0.64 -7.91
CA GLY A 58 -11.35 1.68 -8.55
C GLY A 58 -9.85 1.61 -8.33
N ILE A 59 -9.30 0.58 -7.68
CA ILE A 59 -7.86 0.37 -7.54
C ILE A 59 -7.55 -1.13 -7.69
N CYS A 60 -6.55 -1.46 -8.50
CA CYS A 60 -5.93 -2.79 -8.56
C CYS A 60 -4.45 -2.62 -8.20
N ARG A 61 -3.95 -3.32 -7.17
CA ARG A 61 -2.56 -3.12 -6.71
C ARG A 61 -1.55 -3.60 -7.72
N TYR A 62 -1.89 -4.61 -8.52
CA TYR A 62 -1.04 -5.03 -9.63
C TYR A 62 -0.77 -3.87 -10.60
N GLU A 63 -1.80 -3.12 -10.99
CA GLU A 63 -1.63 -1.99 -11.90
C GLU A 63 -0.82 -0.85 -11.30
N VAL A 64 -0.90 -0.66 -9.97
CA VAL A 64 -0.13 0.36 -9.26
C VAL A 64 1.34 -0.06 -9.14
N CYS A 65 1.62 -1.27 -8.64
CA CYS A 65 2.97 -1.72 -8.29
C CYS A 65 3.80 -2.20 -9.48
N THR A 66 3.22 -2.33 -10.68
CA THR A 66 3.96 -2.71 -11.91
C THR A 66 4.30 -1.53 -12.80
N ASP A 67 3.86 -0.32 -12.43
CA ASP A 67 4.08 0.91 -13.17
C ASP A 67 4.65 1.97 -12.22
N ASN A 68 5.90 2.37 -12.46
CA ASN A 68 6.62 3.30 -11.60
C ASN A 68 5.92 4.66 -11.45
N ASP A 69 5.24 5.13 -12.50
CA ASP A 69 4.57 6.44 -12.45
C ASP A 69 3.28 6.34 -11.62
N LYS A 70 2.52 5.24 -11.78
CA LYS A 70 1.32 4.98 -10.96
C LYS A 70 1.67 4.72 -9.50
N GLU A 71 2.72 3.95 -9.23
CA GLU A 71 3.20 3.73 -7.86
C GLU A 71 3.59 5.05 -7.19
N LYS A 72 4.34 5.89 -7.91
CA LYS A 72 4.74 7.20 -7.42
C LYS A 72 3.55 8.12 -7.16
N GLU A 73 2.55 8.13 -8.03
CA GLU A 73 1.32 8.90 -7.83
C GLU A 73 0.56 8.40 -6.59
N PHE A 74 0.41 7.09 -6.45
CA PHE A 74 -0.22 6.48 -5.27
C PHE A 74 0.51 6.85 -3.96
N LEU A 75 1.85 6.81 -3.95
CA LEU A 75 2.65 7.21 -2.79
C LEU A 75 2.54 8.72 -2.49
N ARG A 76 2.42 9.56 -3.52
CA ARG A 76 2.17 11.00 -3.34
C ARG A 76 0.83 11.25 -2.64
N ASP A 77 -0.22 10.53 -3.03
CA ASP A 77 -1.53 10.65 -2.41
C ASP A 77 -1.51 10.20 -0.94
N ILE A 78 -0.84 9.09 -0.64
CA ILE A 78 -0.62 8.64 0.74
C ILE A 78 0.15 9.70 1.54
N VAL A 79 1.25 10.22 1.00
CA VAL A 79 2.08 11.21 1.71
C VAL A 79 1.33 12.52 1.91
N GLU A 80 0.48 12.95 0.97
CA GLU A 80 -0.37 14.13 1.15
C GLU A 80 -1.32 13.96 2.35
N ILE A 81 -1.94 12.77 2.48
CA ILE A 81 -2.77 12.43 3.64
C ILE A 81 -1.93 12.42 4.92
N LEU A 82 -0.75 11.81 4.90
CA LEU A 82 0.13 11.76 6.06
C LEU A 82 0.57 13.17 6.49
N ILE A 83 0.98 14.02 5.56
CA ILE A 83 1.32 15.42 5.80
C ILE A 83 0.12 16.15 6.42
N TYR A 84 -1.10 15.93 5.92
CA TYR A 84 -2.31 16.52 6.49
C TYR A 84 -2.57 16.10 7.94
N ILE A 85 -2.34 14.82 8.27
CA ILE A 85 -2.54 14.28 9.61
C ILE A 85 -1.41 14.74 10.57
N LEU A 86 -0.18 14.84 10.05
CA LEU A 86 1.04 15.09 10.83
C LEU A 86 1.31 16.57 11.07
N LEU A 87 1.13 17.43 10.06
CA LEU A 87 1.43 18.85 10.19
C LEU A 87 0.29 19.60 10.86
N PRO A 88 0.60 20.54 11.78
CA PRO A 88 -0.42 21.40 12.35
C PRO A 88 -0.97 22.38 11.30
N ALA A 89 -2.24 22.77 11.47
CA ALA A 89 -3.01 23.53 10.45
C ALA A 89 -2.45 24.93 10.13
N ASN A 90 -1.53 25.45 10.94
CA ASN A 90 -0.77 26.69 10.68
C ASN A 90 0.36 26.46 9.66
N GLU A 91 1.02 25.30 9.68
CA GLU A 91 2.14 24.95 8.81
C GLU A 91 1.68 24.40 7.45
N PHE A 92 0.52 23.74 7.41
CA PHE A 92 -0.08 23.20 6.18
C PHE A 92 -0.48 24.29 5.14
N ARG A 93 -0.49 25.57 5.53
CA ARG A 93 -0.92 26.69 4.68
C ARG A 93 0.07 27.02 3.56
N CYS A 94 1.35 26.66 3.70
CA CYS A 94 2.36 26.91 2.68
C CYS A 94 2.33 25.81 1.60
N VAL A 95 1.57 26.03 0.52
CA VAL A 95 1.41 25.07 -0.59
C VAL A 95 2.77 24.65 -1.18
N PRO A 96 3.71 25.57 -1.52
CA PRO A 96 4.99 25.16 -2.11
C PRO A 96 5.83 24.29 -1.16
N ALA A 97 5.88 24.63 0.12
CA ALA A 97 6.63 23.85 1.11
C ALA A 97 6.05 22.43 1.26
N ARG A 98 4.71 22.31 1.26
CA ARG A 98 4.03 21.01 1.30
C ARG A 98 4.30 20.16 0.06
N MET A 99 4.26 20.75 -1.12
CA MET A 99 4.58 20.04 -2.37
C MET A 99 6.04 19.55 -2.35
N ILE A 100 6.99 20.39 -1.94
CA ILE A 100 8.40 20.01 -1.81
C ILE A 100 8.56 18.90 -0.78
N LEU A 101 7.95 19.02 0.39
CA LEU A 101 8.02 18.00 1.43
C LEU A 101 7.47 16.66 0.93
N ARG A 102 6.33 16.67 0.23
CA ARG A 102 5.75 15.47 -0.38
C ARG A 102 6.72 14.83 -1.36
N GLU A 103 7.30 15.61 -2.28
CA GLU A 103 8.27 15.07 -3.25
C GLU A 103 9.53 14.55 -2.57
N VAL A 104 10.04 15.22 -1.53
CA VAL A 104 11.20 14.75 -0.76
C VAL A 104 10.89 13.41 -0.08
N VAL A 105 9.77 13.31 0.62
CA VAL A 105 9.38 12.09 1.34
C VAL A 105 9.13 10.93 0.36
N VAL A 106 8.46 11.17 -0.77
CA VAL A 106 8.20 10.13 -1.76
C VAL A 106 9.49 9.69 -2.47
N ASN A 107 10.25 10.62 -3.06
CA ASN A 107 11.36 10.28 -3.95
C ASN A 107 12.64 9.89 -3.19
N LEU A 108 12.90 10.50 -2.03
CA LEU A 108 14.13 10.24 -1.26
C LEU A 108 13.90 9.31 -0.07
N GLY A 109 12.64 9.10 0.32
CA GLY A 109 12.25 8.19 1.39
C GLY A 109 11.57 6.95 0.84
N LEU A 110 10.26 7.05 0.58
CA LEU A 110 9.39 5.88 0.39
C LEU A 110 9.80 5.00 -0.79
N ILE A 111 10.07 5.57 -1.97
CA ILE A 111 10.46 4.78 -3.15
C ILE A 111 11.74 3.97 -2.86
N PRO A 112 12.88 4.57 -2.44
CA PRO A 112 14.06 3.81 -2.08
C PRO A 112 13.84 2.75 -1.00
N PHE A 113 12.98 3.02 0.00
CA PHE A 113 12.65 2.04 1.02
C PHE A 113 11.87 0.87 0.44
N ILE A 114 10.85 1.13 -0.38
CA ILE A 114 10.04 0.09 -1.02
C ILE A 114 10.93 -0.76 -1.92
N ASP A 115 11.71 -0.16 -2.81
CA ASP A 115 12.66 -0.85 -3.69
C ASP A 115 13.60 -1.78 -2.93
N MET A 116 14.14 -1.30 -1.80
CA MET A 116 15.02 -2.10 -0.95
C MET A 116 14.32 -3.31 -0.33
N TYR A 117 13.06 -3.18 0.09
CA TYR A 117 12.33 -4.27 0.74
C TYR A 117 11.63 -5.22 -0.24
N THR A 118 11.35 -4.76 -1.46
CA THR A 118 10.78 -5.59 -2.53
C THR A 118 11.85 -6.30 -3.37
N ASP A 119 13.12 -5.87 -3.26
CA ASP A 119 14.25 -6.56 -3.88
C ASP A 119 14.32 -8.03 -3.41
N PRO A 120 14.17 -9.01 -4.31
CA PRO A 120 14.30 -10.42 -3.98
C PRO A 120 15.63 -10.74 -3.28
N ASP A 121 16.72 -10.04 -3.63
CA ASP A 121 18.03 -10.27 -3.02
C ASP A 121 18.06 -9.80 -1.55
N ALA A 122 17.38 -8.70 -1.22
CA ALA A 122 17.27 -8.25 0.16
C ALA A 122 16.50 -9.26 1.03
N ILE A 123 15.41 -9.82 0.50
CA ILE A 123 14.64 -10.89 1.17
C ILE A 123 15.47 -12.17 1.30
N ASN A 124 16.14 -12.59 0.23
CA ASN A 124 16.99 -13.78 0.23
C ASN A 124 18.12 -13.66 1.26
N GLN A 125 18.77 -12.50 1.32
CA GLN A 125 19.81 -12.22 2.31
C GLN A 125 19.27 -12.23 3.74
N LEU A 126 18.05 -11.74 3.97
CA LEU A 126 17.40 -11.80 5.28
C LEU A 126 17.15 -13.26 5.71
N ILE A 127 16.67 -14.10 4.80
CA ILE A 127 16.41 -15.53 5.07
C ILE A 127 17.72 -16.28 5.38
N ILE A 128 18.79 -16.03 4.60
CA ILE A 128 20.08 -16.71 4.82
C ILE A 128 20.74 -16.31 6.14
N ARG A 129 20.51 -15.08 6.61
CA ARG A 129 21.10 -14.55 7.85
C ARG A 129 20.31 -14.91 9.12
N MET A 130 19.13 -15.51 8.99
CA MET A 130 18.30 -16.00 10.09
C MET A 130 18.64 -17.45 10.42
#